data_AF-A0A379FVJ9-F1
#
_entry.id   AF-A0A379FVJ9-F1
#
_cell.length_a   1.000
_cell.length_b   1.000
_cell.length_c   1.000
_cell.angle_alpha   90.00
_cell.angle_beta   90.00
_cell.angle_gamma   90.00
#
_symmetry.space_group_name_H-M   'P 1'
#
loop_
_entity.id
_entity.type
_entity.pdbx_description
1 polymer ?
#
loop_
_entity_poly.entity_id
_entity_poly.type
_entity_poly.pdbx_seq_one_letter_code
_entity_poly.pdbx_strand_id
1 'polypeptide(L)'
;MKKFIKVIAPQPHSPTALTLCLTMDERTKSRLKVTLSDGQEAGLFLPRGTILKEGDVLSTEDGELVTIEAAKEQVSTVYSDDALLLARVCYHLGNRHVPLQIEAGWCRYFHDHVAR
;
A
#
# COMPACT_ATOMS: atom_id res chain seq x y z
N MET A 1 -6.96 -4.19 22.92
CA MET A 1 -6.64 -4.24 21.48
C MET A 1 -5.76 -3.05 21.16
N LYS A 2 -4.56 -3.27 20.60
CA LYS A 2 -3.58 -2.23 20.28
C LYS A 2 -4.13 -1.27 19.22
N LYS A 3 -3.75 0.01 19.26
CA LYS A 3 -4.20 1.03 18.29
C LYS A 3 -3.01 1.76 17.70
N PHE A 4 -2.86 1.68 16.38
CA PHE A 4 -1.86 2.43 15.62
C PHE A 4 -2.46 3.75 15.16
N ILE A 5 -1.86 4.86 15.60
CA ILE A 5 -2.47 6.19 15.50
C ILE A 5 -1.71 7.15 14.57
N LYS A 6 -0.47 6.83 14.22
CA LYS A 6 0.38 7.69 13.39
C LYS A 6 1.36 6.89 12.56
N VAL A 7 1.69 7.44 11.39
CA VAL A 7 2.85 7.05 10.59
C VAL A 7 4.07 7.82 11.11
N ILE A 8 5.21 7.16 11.25
CA ILE A 8 6.49 7.78 11.59
C ILE A 8 7.48 7.58 10.45
N ALA A 9 8.50 8.44 10.38
CA ALA A 9 9.56 8.30 9.40
C ALA A 9 10.30 6.95 9.62
N PRO A 10 10.58 6.19 8.55
CA PRO A 10 11.33 4.95 8.67
C PRO A 10 12.71 5.24 9.26
N GLN A 11 13.07 4.53 10.32
CA GLN A 11 14.39 4.65 10.91
C GLN A 11 15.34 3.66 10.23
N PRO A 12 16.48 4.12 9.68
CA PRO A 12 17.32 3.30 8.80
C PRO A 12 17.93 2.06 9.49
N HIS A 13 17.90 1.95 10.83
CA HIS A 13 18.63 0.92 11.59
C HIS A 13 17.80 0.17 12.64
N SER A 14 16.47 0.25 12.60
CA SER A 14 15.59 -0.51 13.50
C SER A 14 14.58 -1.30 12.68
N PRO A 15 14.93 -2.51 12.18
CA PRO A 15 13.94 -3.41 11.63
C PRO A 15 12.91 -3.69 12.72
N THR A 16 11.65 -3.43 12.40
CA THR A 16 10.58 -3.64 13.37
C THR A 16 10.31 -5.15 13.45
N ALA A 17 10.18 -5.70 14.65
CA ALA A 17 9.95 -7.14 14.81
C ALA A 17 8.56 -7.60 14.31
N LEU A 18 7.62 -6.66 14.17
CA LEU A 18 6.24 -6.91 13.80
C LEU A 18 5.90 -6.21 12.48
N THR A 19 5.13 -6.90 11.65
CA THR A 19 4.66 -6.38 10.37
C THR A 19 3.14 -6.42 10.25
N LEU A 20 2.62 -5.59 9.34
CA LEU A 20 1.24 -5.56 8.91
C LEU A 20 1.20 -5.72 7.39
N CYS A 21 0.84 -6.91 6.95
CA CYS A 21 0.64 -7.22 5.54
C CYS A 21 -0.76 -6.80 5.11
N LEU A 22 -0.87 -5.76 4.28
CA LEU A 22 -2.13 -5.12 3.91
C LEU A 22 -2.26 -4.96 2.40
N THR A 23 -3.45 -5.23 1.87
CA THR A 23 -3.82 -4.92 0.48
C THR A 23 -3.84 -3.42 0.22
N MET A 24 -3.81 -2.98 -1.04
CA MET A 24 -3.90 -1.56 -1.37
C MET A 24 -5.21 -0.93 -0.85
N ASP A 25 -6.34 -1.64 -0.93
CA ASP A 25 -7.62 -1.14 -0.39
C ASP A 25 -7.53 -0.89 1.12
N GLU A 26 -6.99 -1.85 1.87
CA GLU A 26 -6.79 -1.72 3.32
C GLU A 26 -5.83 -0.58 3.68
N ARG A 27 -4.77 -0.38 2.88
CA ARG A 27 -3.80 0.72 3.07
C ARG A 27 -4.38 2.12 2.87
N THR A 28 -5.58 2.23 2.29
CA THR A 28 -6.31 3.51 2.19
C THR A 28 -7.31 3.74 3.33
N LYS A 29 -7.54 2.74 4.20
CA LYS A 29 -8.53 2.84 5.28
C LYS A 29 -7.93 3.54 6.49
N SER A 30 -8.57 4.65 6.89
CA SER A 30 -8.22 5.35 8.13
C SER A 30 -8.55 4.56 9.40
N ARG A 31 -9.56 3.69 9.35
CA ARG A 31 -9.98 2.84 10.46
C ARG A 31 -10.21 1.42 9.98
N LEU A 32 -9.46 0.48 10.53
CA LEU A 32 -9.50 -0.93 10.12
C LEU A 32 -9.04 -1.83 11.28
N LYS A 33 -9.74 -2.94 11.50
CA LYS A 33 -9.25 -4.01 12.39
C LYS A 33 -8.25 -4.86 11.61
N VAL A 34 -7.07 -5.10 12.16
CA VAL A 34 -5.96 -5.78 11.49
C VAL A 34 -5.36 -6.85 12.40
N THR A 35 -4.61 -7.78 11.81
CA THR A 35 -3.87 -8.82 12.53
C THR A 35 -2.39 -8.61 12.27
N LEU A 36 -1.60 -8.56 13.34
CA LEU A 36 -0.14 -8.44 13.29
C LEU A 36 0.50 -9.76 12.83
N SER A 37 1.76 -9.70 12.42
CA SER A 37 2.55 -10.87 12.01
C SER A 37 2.70 -11.94 13.10
N ASP A 38 2.51 -11.58 14.37
CA ASP A 38 2.52 -12.51 15.52
C ASP A 38 1.13 -13.09 15.86
N GLY A 39 0.10 -12.76 15.07
CA GLY A 39 -1.28 -13.20 15.26
C GLY A 39 -2.10 -12.35 16.23
N GLN A 40 -1.54 -11.30 16.84
CA GLN A 40 -2.30 -10.42 17.73
C GLN A 40 -3.23 -9.48 16.94
N GLU A 41 -4.42 -9.22 17.48
CA GLU A 41 -5.35 -8.26 16.89
C GLU A 41 -5.00 -6.81 17.29
N ALA A 42 -5.07 -5.91 16.30
CA ALA A 42 -4.89 -4.47 16.47
C ALA A 42 -5.90 -3.68 15.63
N GLY A 43 -5.89 -2.35 15.79
CA GLY A 43 -6.70 -1.43 14.99
C GLY A 43 -5.89 -0.27 14.44
N LEU A 44 -6.14 0.08 13.19
CA LEU A 44 -5.68 1.33 12.57
C LEU A 44 -6.63 2.47 12.96
N PHE A 45 -6.07 3.61 13.37
CA PHE A 45 -6.78 4.84 13.72
C PHE A 45 -6.01 6.06 13.19
N LEU A 46 -5.91 6.16 11.87
CA LEU A 46 -5.10 7.15 11.18
C LEU A 46 -5.94 8.38 10.77
N PRO A 47 -5.31 9.53 10.50
CA PRO A 47 -5.98 10.65 9.86
C PRO A 47 -6.65 10.24 8.53
N ARG A 48 -7.80 10.84 8.20
CA ARG A 48 -8.46 10.59 6.91
C ARG A 48 -7.55 11.01 5.76
N GLY A 49 -7.58 10.22 4.68
CA GLY A 49 -6.74 10.45 3.51
C GLY A 49 -5.31 9.92 3.63
N THR A 50 -4.96 9.26 4.74
CA THR A 50 -3.67 8.56 4.86
C THR A 50 -3.65 7.38 3.90
N ILE A 51 -2.63 7.32 3.05
CA ILE A 51 -2.34 6.17 2.17
C ILE A 51 -1.03 5.56 2.65
N LEU A 52 -1.10 4.33 3.15
CA LEU A 52 0.06 3.61 3.62
C LEU A 52 0.86 3.03 2.45
N LYS A 53 2.18 3.24 2.49
CA LYS A 53 3.12 2.70 1.52
C LYS A 53 3.88 1.53 2.12
N GLU A 54 4.45 0.72 1.24
CA GLU A 54 5.36 -0.34 1.66
C GLU A 54 6.57 0.28 2.39
N GLY A 55 6.92 -0.29 3.54
CA GLY A 55 8.00 0.21 4.39
C GLY A 55 7.60 1.36 5.34
N ASP A 56 6.38 1.90 5.25
CA ASP A 56 5.91 2.84 6.26
C ASP A 56 5.90 2.19 7.65
N VAL A 57 6.23 2.97 8.69
CA VAL A 57 6.24 2.49 10.06
C VAL A 57 5.10 3.14 10.83
N LEU A 58 4.25 2.33 11.47
CA LEU A 58 3.19 2.81 12.33
C LEU A 58 3.59 2.72 13.79
N SER A 59 3.06 3.63 14.61
CA SER A 59 3.32 3.68 16.03
C SER A 59 2.03 3.73 16.86
N THR A 60 1.99 3.01 17.98
CA THR A 60 0.96 3.14 19.02
C THR A 60 1.27 4.31 19.96
N GLU A 61 0.35 4.62 20.88
CA GLU A 61 0.59 5.60 21.96
C GLU A 61 1.72 5.16 22.91
N ASP A 62 1.84 3.85 23.15
CA ASP A 62 2.86 3.26 24.03
C ASP A 62 4.24 3.11 23.34
N GLY A 63 4.37 3.55 22.08
CA GLY A 63 5.62 3.53 21.33
C GLY A 63 5.93 2.21 20.62
N GLU A 64 5.01 1.26 20.60
CA GLU A 64 5.16 0.03 19.82
C GLU A 64 5.11 0.35 18.33
N LEU A 65 6.01 -0.28 17.56
CA LEU A 65 6.18 -0.04 16.14
C LEU A 65 5.75 -1.26 15.34
N VAL A 66 5.23 -1.02 14.13
CA VAL A 66 5.03 -2.07 13.10
C VAL A 66 5.39 -1.53 11.72
N THR A 67 5.91 -2.38 10.85
CA THR A 67 6.20 -2.01 9.45
C THR A 67 5.08 -2.49 8.52
N ILE A 68 4.69 -1.65 7.57
CA ILE A 68 3.72 -2.00 6.53
C ILE A 68 4.40 -2.83 5.44
N GLU A 69 3.81 -3.98 5.14
CA GLU A 69 4.15 -4.82 4.01
C GLU A 69 2.99 -4.78 3.00
N ALA A 70 3.29 -4.50 1.73
CA ALA A 70 2.27 -4.58 0.70
C ALA A 70 1.92 -6.06 0.45
N ALA A 71 0.65 -6.41 0.61
CA ALA A 71 0.19 -7.76 0.30
C ALA A 71 0.37 -8.07 -1.19
N LYS A 72 0.61 -9.35 -1.51
CA LYS A 72 0.61 -9.81 -2.90
C LYS A 72 -0.83 -9.79 -3.42
N GLU A 73 -1.06 -9.04 -4.48
CA GLU A 73 -2.37 -8.86 -5.08
C GLU A 73 -2.35 -9.31 -6.56
N GLN A 74 -3.50 -9.77 -7.06
CA GLN A 74 -3.62 -10.16 -8.47
C GLN A 74 -3.70 -8.90 -9.34
N VAL A 75 -2.69 -8.73 -10.19
CA VAL A 75 -2.47 -7.50 -10.95
C VAL A 75 -2.11 -7.80 -12.40
N SER A 76 -2.44 -6.86 -13.27
CA SER A 76 -1.93 -6.80 -14.64
C SER A 76 -0.78 -5.79 -14.70
N THR A 77 0.34 -6.18 -15.32
CA THR A 77 1.49 -5.29 -15.51
C THR A 77 1.79 -5.13 -17.00
N VAL A 78 1.94 -3.89 -17.45
CA VAL A 78 2.34 -3.53 -18.81
C VAL A 78 3.77 -3.01 -18.75
N TYR A 79 4.64 -3.56 -19.61
CA TYR A 79 6.03 -3.15 -19.75
C TYR A 79 6.24 -2.50 -21.12
N SER A 80 7.03 -1.43 -21.18
CA SER A 80 7.40 -0.77 -22.43
C SER A 80 8.64 0.10 -22.23
N ASP A 81 9.63 -0.05 -23.11
CA ASP A 81 10.78 0.86 -23.17
C ASP A 81 10.44 2.17 -23.92
N ASP A 82 9.31 2.21 -24.64
CA ASP A 82 8.76 3.43 -25.24
C ASP A 82 7.93 4.19 -24.19
N ALA A 83 8.48 5.31 -23.72
CA ALA A 83 7.85 6.19 -22.74
C ALA A 83 6.57 6.86 -23.25
N LEU A 84 6.46 7.16 -24.55
CA LEU A 84 5.27 7.77 -25.13
C LEU A 84 4.12 6.76 -25.19
N LEU A 85 4.43 5.52 -25.58
CA LEU A 85 3.44 4.44 -25.57
C LEU A 85 2.94 4.17 -24.14
N LEU A 86 3.85 4.09 -23.17
CA LEU A 86 3.48 3.90 -21.77
C LEU A 86 2.61 5.06 -21.24
N ALA A 87 2.95 6.31 -21.58
CA ALA A 87 2.15 7.48 -21.22
C ALA A 87 0.73 7.42 -21.79
N ARG A 88 0.56 6.96 -23.03
CA ARG A 88 -0.77 6.74 -23.64
C ARG A 88 -1.57 5.67 -22.89
N VAL A 89 -0.92 4.56 -22.52
CA VAL A 89 -1.57 3.51 -21.71
C VAL A 89 -2.05 4.08 -20.37
N CYS A 90 -1.17 4.79 -19.65
CA CYS A 90 -1.51 5.43 -18.37
C CYS A 90 -2.66 6.44 -18.54
N TYR A 91 -2.66 7.24 -19.60
CA TYR A 91 -3.74 8.18 -19.91
C TYR A 91 -5.09 7.46 -20.11
N HIS A 92 -5.11 6.38 -20.90
CA HIS A 92 -6.33 5.62 -21.16
C HIS A 92 -6.86 4.88 -19.94
N LEU A 93 -5.99 4.39 -19.06
CA LEU A 93 -6.37 3.77 -17.79
C LEU A 93 -6.89 4.83 -16.80
N GLY A 94 -6.24 5.99 -16.73
CA GLY A 94 -6.66 7.13 -15.92
C GLY A 94 -8.05 7.66 -16.32
N ASN A 95 -8.34 7.79 -17.63
CA ASN A 95 -9.66 8.19 -18.13
C ASN A 95 -10.78 7.20 -17.75
N ARG A 96 -10.44 5.97 -17.37
CA ARG A 96 -11.38 4.95 -16.88
C ARG A 96 -11.46 4.89 -15.36
N HIS A 97 -10.78 5.80 -14.66
CA HIS A 97 -10.65 5.82 -13.20
C HIS A 97 -10.07 4.51 -12.63
N VAL A 98 -9.20 3.83 -13.38
CA VAL A 98 -8.52 2.61 -12.90
C VAL A 98 -7.41 3.01 -11.93
N PRO A 99 -7.38 2.48 -10.69
CA PRO A 99 -6.24 2.65 -9.79
C PRO A 99 -4.97 2.09 -10.43
N LEU A 100 -3.92 2.91 -10.51
CA LEU A 100 -2.73 2.63 -11.30
C LEU A 100 -1.46 2.95 -10.51
N GLN A 101 -0.52 2.02 -10.51
CA GLN A 101 0.88 2.27 -10.16
C GLN A 101 1.66 2.54 -11.45
N ILE A 102 2.48 3.58 -11.45
CA ILE A 102 3.30 3.98 -12.59
C ILE A 102 4.74 4.06 -12.12
N GLU A 103 5.64 3.40 -12.84
CA GLU A 103 7.08 3.43 -12.61
C GLU A 103 7.83 3.57 -13.95
N ALA A 104 9.14 3.79 -13.88
CA ALA A 104 9.96 3.81 -15.09
C ALA A 104 9.90 2.45 -15.82
N GLY A 105 9.43 2.47 -17.07
CA GLY A 105 9.37 1.29 -17.95
C GLY A 105 8.15 0.38 -17.75
N TRP A 106 7.27 0.66 -16.78
CA TRP A 106 6.07 -0.15 -16.58
C TRP A 106 4.93 0.56 -15.83
N CYS A 107 3.72 0.06 -16.00
CA CYS A 107 2.56 0.41 -15.17
C CYS A 107 1.79 -0.83 -14.75
N ARG A 108 1.11 -0.77 -13.61
CA ARG A 108 0.39 -1.90 -13.00
C ARG A 108 -0.96 -1.47 -12.45
N TYR A 109 -1.97 -2.28 -12.70
CA TYR A 109 -3.32 -2.07 -12.22
C TYR A 109 -3.92 -3.39 -11.73
N PHE A 110 -5.01 -3.32 -10.98
CA PHE A 110 -5.74 -4.50 -10.56
C PHE A 110 -6.18 -5.31 -11.78
N HIS A 111 -6.07 -6.64 -11.70
CA HIS A 111 -6.45 -7.47 -12.83
C HIS A 111 -7.95 -7.30 -13.12
N ASP A 112 -8.24 -6.78 -14.30
CA ASP A 112 -9.59 -6.63 -14.82
C ASP A 112 -9.70 -7.43 -16.12
N HIS A 113 -10.69 -8.32 -16.19
CA HIS A 113 -10.96 -9.17 -17.34
C HIS A 113 -11.48 -8.38 -18.56
N VAL A 114 -11.83 -7.10 -18.41
CA VAL A 114 -12.43 -6.27 -19.47
C VAL A 114 -11.38 -5.53 -20.33
N ALA A 115 -10.14 -5.37 -19.84
CA ALA A 115 -9.08 -4.67 -20.59
C ALA A 115 -8.32 -5.63 -21.52
N ARG A 116 -8.96 -6.04 -22.62
CA ARG A 116 -8.28 -6.58 -23.81
C ARG A 116 -8.05 -5.49 -24.85
#